data_AF-A0A368KRX4-F1
#
_entry.id   AF-A0A368KRX4-F1
#
_cell.length_a   1.000
_cell.length_b   1.000
_cell.length_c   1.000
_cell.angle_alpha   90.00
_cell.angle_beta   90.00
_cell.angle_gamma   90.00
#
_symmetry.space_group_name_H-M   'P 1'
#
loop_
_entity.id
_entity.type
_entity.pdbx_description
1 polymer ?
#
loop_
_entity_poly.entity_id
_entity_poly.type
_entity_poly.pdbx_seq_one_letter_code
_entity_poly.pdbx_strand_id
1 'polypeptide(L)'
;MYELRVFVWLFVGLGWIGAPGVVNAALPSLESWTKVSADGQFVLVMISPLSAEEEFQYTEDNVEEIKRIRTAYTQSGLYRNDGSASPLWTIPFQDVTHDVFVGPQGKYLMLAHDGGSVWSGHYGHLVTFYSNGNEMASYSDVTLFSLLELALPRVARSENDNLAFDPQKMTFTVFGAQGVRVVFDVTNGQVIRHVSPVPMYLSVMILLLISQVAVGWFLLCRQRPTLGSS
;
A
#
# COMPACT_ATOMS: atom_id res chain seq x y z
N MET A 1 38.63 36.11 -8.75
CA MET A 1 38.14 34.99 -9.60
C MET A 1 38.12 33.65 -8.84
N TYR A 2 37.61 33.61 -7.60
CA TYR A 2 37.48 32.35 -6.83
C TYR A 2 36.02 32.00 -6.49
N GLU A 3 35.08 32.94 -6.64
CA GLU A 3 33.67 32.71 -6.29
C GLU A 3 32.88 31.90 -7.33
N LEU A 4 33.36 31.86 -8.59
CA LEU A 4 32.64 31.16 -9.67
C LEU A 4 32.78 29.62 -9.61
N ARG A 5 33.73 29.08 -8.82
CA ARG A 5 33.98 27.62 -8.76
C ARG A 5 33.11 26.87 -7.75
N VAL A 6 32.51 27.56 -6.78
CA VAL A 6 31.63 26.93 -5.78
C VAL A 6 30.23 26.68 -6.34
N PHE A 7 29.76 27.53 -7.27
CA PHE A 7 28.43 27.38 -7.88
C PHE A 7 28.31 26.20 -8.85
N VAL A 8 29.40 25.79 -9.50
CA VAL A 8 29.38 24.73 -10.52
C VAL A 8 29.18 23.32 -9.91
N TRP A 9 29.58 23.09 -8.66
CA TRP A 9 29.38 21.80 -7.98
C TRP A 9 27.94 21.57 -7.49
N LEU A 10 27.15 22.63 -7.33
CA LEU A 10 25.75 22.54 -6.89
C LEU A 10 24.80 22.09 -8.02
N PHE A 11 25.14 22.35 -9.29
CA PHE A 11 24.27 22.02 -10.43
C PHE A 11 24.53 20.64 -11.04
N VAL A 12 25.74 20.08 -10.91
CA VAL A 12 26.05 18.73 -11.42
C VAL A 12 25.35 17.63 -10.60
N GLY A 13 24.96 17.92 -9.34
CA GLY A 13 24.19 16.99 -8.51
C GLY A 13 22.69 16.88 -8.85
N LEU A 14 22.14 17.81 -9.64
CA LEU A 14 20.69 17.88 -9.95
C LEU A 14 20.32 17.29 -11.33
N GLY A 15 21.31 16.81 -12.10
CA GLY A 15 21.14 16.40 -13.49
C GLY A 15 20.53 15.00 -13.74
N TRP A 16 20.02 14.31 -12.72
CA TRP A 16 19.32 13.02 -12.87
C TRP A 16 17.80 13.24 -12.83
N ILE A 17 17.26 14.00 -13.78
CA ILE A 17 15.82 14.06 -14.01
C ILE A 17 15.49 12.88 -14.93
N GLY A 18 15.00 11.79 -14.33
CA GLY A 18 14.61 10.58 -15.05
C GLY A 18 13.58 10.88 -16.13
N ALA A 19 13.67 10.15 -17.25
CA ALA A 19 12.65 10.20 -18.30
C ALA A 19 11.27 9.84 -17.73
N PRO A 20 10.18 10.49 -18.16
CA PRO A 20 8.84 10.11 -17.74
C PRO A 20 8.57 8.66 -18.16
N GLY A 21 8.38 7.77 -17.18
CA GLY A 21 7.88 6.44 -17.45
C GLY A 21 6.43 6.53 -17.92
N VAL A 22 6.13 5.96 -19.08
CA VAL A 22 4.75 5.76 -19.51
C VAL A 22 4.18 4.64 -18.64
N VAL A 23 3.20 4.97 -17.80
CA VAL A 23 2.48 4.00 -16.98
C VAL A 23 1.19 3.66 -17.74
N ASN A 24 1.06 2.41 -18.20
CA ASN A 24 -0.25 1.92 -18.65
C ASN A 24 -1.03 1.53 -17.40
N ALA A 25 -2.14 2.19 -17.11
CA ALA A 25 -3.04 1.70 -16.08
C ALA A 25 -3.78 0.46 -16.60
N ALA A 26 -3.62 -0.67 -15.93
CA ALA A 26 -4.56 -1.78 -16.07
C ALA A 26 -5.88 -1.35 -15.43
N LEU A 27 -6.98 -1.63 -16.12
CA LEU A 27 -8.30 -1.41 -15.54
C LEU A 27 -8.53 -2.46 -14.42
N PRO A 28 -9.30 -2.12 -13.38
CA PRO A 28 -9.71 -3.13 -12.40
C PRO A 28 -10.36 -4.31 -13.10
N SER A 29 -10.06 -5.52 -12.62
CA SER A 29 -10.83 -6.68 -13.02
C SER A 29 -12.24 -6.55 -12.45
N LEU A 30 -13.24 -6.59 -13.32
CA LEU A 30 -14.65 -6.66 -12.96
C LEU A 30 -15.16 -8.10 -13.00
N GLU A 31 -14.28 -9.10 -12.94
CA GLU A 31 -14.68 -10.50 -12.92
C GLU A 31 -15.18 -10.93 -11.54
N SER A 32 -16.04 -11.93 -11.52
CA SER A 32 -16.54 -12.61 -10.32
C SER A 32 -15.44 -13.55 -9.85
N TRP A 33 -15.09 -13.48 -8.57
CA TRP A 33 -13.97 -14.22 -8.03
C TRP A 33 -14.29 -14.79 -6.65
N THR A 34 -13.48 -15.75 -6.23
CA THR A 34 -13.55 -16.31 -4.88
C THR A 34 -12.18 -16.37 -4.24
N LYS A 35 -12.13 -16.24 -2.92
CA LYS A 35 -10.90 -16.41 -2.15
C LYS A 35 -11.21 -17.19 -0.88
N VAL A 36 -10.49 -18.30 -0.71
CA VAL A 36 -10.61 -19.15 0.47
C VAL A 36 -9.77 -18.57 1.60
N SER A 37 -10.30 -18.58 2.83
CA SER A 37 -9.57 -18.15 4.02
C SER A 37 -8.35 -19.04 4.29
N ALA A 38 -7.35 -18.52 5.01
CA ALA A 38 -6.12 -19.26 5.31
C ALA A 38 -6.33 -20.57 6.09
N ASP A 39 -7.40 -20.64 6.90
CA ASP A 39 -7.81 -21.85 7.63
C ASP A 39 -8.74 -22.78 6.82
N GLY A 40 -9.10 -22.40 5.59
CA GLY A 40 -9.98 -23.16 4.71
C GLY A 40 -11.45 -23.19 5.13
N GLN A 41 -11.85 -22.50 6.20
CA GLN A 41 -13.21 -22.61 6.76
C GLN A 41 -14.22 -21.70 6.06
N PHE A 42 -13.76 -20.64 5.40
CA PHE A 42 -14.60 -19.63 4.78
C PHE A 42 -14.18 -19.39 3.34
N VAL A 43 -15.14 -18.96 2.52
CA VAL A 43 -14.88 -18.47 1.17
C VAL A 43 -15.52 -17.09 1.03
N LEU A 44 -14.70 -16.11 0.70
CA LEU A 44 -15.18 -14.82 0.24
C LEU A 44 -15.55 -14.96 -1.22
N VAL A 45 -16.76 -14.53 -1.58
CA VAL A 45 -17.26 -14.55 -2.95
C VAL A 45 -17.59 -13.13 -3.36
N MET A 46 -17.05 -12.70 -4.50
CA MET A 46 -17.41 -11.47 -5.17
C MET A 46 -18.10 -11.79 -6.48
N ILE A 47 -19.37 -11.37 -6.60
CA ILE A 47 -20.14 -11.45 -7.83
C ILE A 47 -20.10 -10.10 -8.51
N SER A 48 -19.59 -10.09 -9.75
CA SER A 48 -19.52 -8.88 -10.57
C SER A 48 -20.89 -8.21 -10.68
N PRO A 49 -20.97 -6.87 -10.64
CA PRO A 49 -22.21 -6.14 -10.89
C PRO A 49 -22.66 -6.20 -12.35
N LEU A 50 -21.80 -6.65 -13.27
CA LEU A 50 -22.14 -6.80 -14.69
C LEU A 50 -23.10 -7.99 -14.91
N SER A 51 -23.74 -8.03 -16.09
CA SER A 51 -24.39 -9.28 -16.53
C SER A 51 -23.34 -10.37 -16.82
N ALA A 52 -23.77 -11.64 -16.85
CA ALA A 52 -22.85 -12.73 -17.13
C ALA A 52 -22.29 -12.60 -18.55
N GLU A 53 -23.15 -12.21 -19.49
CA GLU A 53 -22.82 -12.00 -20.89
C GLU A 53 -21.79 -10.88 -21.09
N GLU A 54 -21.91 -9.77 -20.35
CA GLU A 54 -20.92 -8.68 -20.38
C GLU A 54 -19.59 -9.13 -19.78
N GLU A 55 -19.62 -9.80 -18.62
CA GLU A 55 -18.40 -10.26 -17.95
C GLU A 55 -17.58 -11.22 -18.85
N PHE A 56 -18.25 -12.12 -19.57
CA PHE A 56 -17.60 -13.04 -20.52
C PHE A 56 -16.95 -12.34 -21.72
N GLN A 57 -17.34 -11.11 -22.06
CA GLN A 57 -16.68 -10.36 -23.14
C GLN A 57 -15.33 -9.79 -22.72
N TYR A 58 -15.11 -9.58 -21.42
CA TYR A 58 -13.89 -9.00 -20.88
C TYR A 58 -12.88 -10.06 -20.40
N THR A 59 -13.24 -11.35 -20.47
CA THR A 59 -12.40 -12.44 -19.97
C THR A 59 -12.47 -13.64 -20.89
N GLU A 60 -11.35 -13.95 -21.55
CA GLU A 60 -11.23 -15.13 -22.41
C GLU A 60 -10.83 -16.38 -21.59
N ASP A 61 -10.04 -16.21 -20.53
CA ASP A 61 -9.36 -17.34 -19.87
C ASP A 61 -10.14 -17.98 -18.69
N ASN A 62 -11.15 -17.30 -18.11
CA ASN A 62 -11.83 -17.76 -16.88
C ASN A 62 -13.36 -17.96 -17.00
N VAL A 63 -13.92 -18.05 -18.21
CA VAL A 63 -15.38 -18.11 -18.43
C VAL A 63 -16.07 -19.24 -17.64
N GLU A 64 -15.48 -20.45 -17.64
CA GLU A 64 -16.07 -21.60 -16.95
C GLU A 64 -16.01 -21.46 -15.42
N GLU A 65 -14.98 -20.81 -14.90
CA GLU A 65 -14.90 -20.48 -13.47
C GLU A 65 -15.96 -19.45 -13.07
N ILE A 66 -16.11 -18.37 -13.84
CA ILE A 66 -17.14 -17.35 -13.61
C ILE A 66 -18.54 -17.98 -13.65
N LYS A 67 -18.83 -18.83 -14.64
CA LYS A 67 -20.11 -19.58 -14.71
C LYS A 67 -20.35 -20.41 -13.45
N ARG A 68 -19.33 -21.13 -12.99
CA ARG A 68 -19.40 -21.95 -11.77
C ARG A 68 -19.69 -21.08 -10.54
N ILE A 69 -18.98 -19.95 -10.38
CA ILE A 69 -19.18 -19.02 -9.26
C ILE A 69 -20.61 -18.47 -9.27
N ARG A 70 -21.07 -17.93 -10.40
CA ARG A 70 -22.43 -17.37 -10.55
C ARG A 70 -23.56 -18.40 -10.41
N THR A 71 -23.29 -19.66 -10.73
CA THR A 71 -24.25 -20.75 -10.52
C THR A 71 -24.35 -21.13 -9.04
N ALA A 72 -23.22 -21.12 -8.33
CA ALA A 72 -23.15 -21.50 -6.92
C ALA A 72 -23.61 -20.40 -5.97
N TYR A 73 -23.39 -19.13 -6.31
CA TYR A 73 -23.62 -17.99 -5.43
C TYR A 73 -24.40 -16.89 -6.13
N THR A 74 -25.39 -16.33 -5.43
CA THR A 74 -26.29 -15.31 -5.97
C THR A 74 -25.87 -13.88 -5.67
N GLN A 75 -24.98 -13.67 -4.69
CA GLN A 75 -24.56 -12.34 -4.23
C GLN A 75 -23.17 -12.36 -3.59
N SER A 76 -22.53 -11.19 -3.54
CA SER A 76 -21.23 -11.00 -2.87
C SER A 76 -21.36 -11.13 -1.35
N GLY A 77 -20.38 -11.76 -0.71
CA GLY A 77 -20.39 -11.98 0.72
C GLY A 77 -19.40 -13.04 1.20
N LEU A 78 -19.44 -13.29 2.51
CA LEU A 78 -18.67 -14.36 3.14
C LEU A 78 -19.56 -15.59 3.34
N TYR A 79 -19.06 -16.75 2.89
CA TYR A 79 -19.76 -18.03 2.97
C TYR A 79 -18.93 -19.03 3.80
N ARG A 80 -19.59 -20.06 4.31
CA ARG A 80 -18.88 -21.22 4.85
C ARG A 80 -18.35 -22.05 3.70
N ASN A 81 -17.13 -22.56 3.83
CA ASN A 81 -16.52 -23.44 2.84
C ASN A 81 -16.96 -24.90 3.06
N ASP A 82 -18.28 -25.13 3.18
CA ASP A 82 -18.90 -26.44 3.39
C ASP A 82 -19.90 -26.79 2.26
N GLY A 83 -19.93 -25.99 1.19
CA GLY A 83 -20.86 -26.12 0.07
C GLY A 83 -22.17 -25.36 0.24
N SER A 84 -22.37 -24.65 1.36
CA SER A 84 -23.53 -23.79 1.54
C SER A 84 -23.53 -22.60 0.57
N ALA A 85 -24.64 -22.41 -0.14
CA ALA A 85 -24.91 -21.21 -0.96
C ALA A 85 -25.57 -20.08 -0.16
N SER A 86 -25.73 -20.23 1.16
CA SER A 86 -26.24 -19.16 2.04
C SER A 86 -25.09 -18.37 2.65
N PRO A 87 -25.01 -17.04 2.46
CA PRO A 87 -23.94 -16.24 3.04
C PRO A 87 -24.12 -16.13 4.56
N LEU A 88 -23.00 -16.08 5.28
CA LEU A 88 -22.96 -15.66 6.68
C LEU A 88 -23.36 -14.18 6.79
N TRP A 89 -22.87 -13.37 5.86
CA TRP A 89 -23.23 -11.98 5.68
C TRP A 89 -22.75 -11.50 4.31
N THR A 90 -23.35 -10.43 3.81
CA THR A 90 -23.11 -9.88 2.47
C THR A 90 -22.30 -8.60 2.55
N ILE A 91 -21.58 -8.28 1.47
CA ILE A 91 -20.91 -6.99 1.27
C ILE A 91 -21.04 -6.55 -0.19
N PRO A 92 -20.87 -5.24 -0.50
CA PRO A 92 -20.78 -4.79 -1.88
C PRO A 92 -19.63 -5.48 -2.63
N PHE A 93 -19.75 -5.58 -3.96
CA PHE A 93 -18.68 -6.07 -4.81
C PHE A 93 -17.40 -5.25 -4.63
N GLN A 94 -16.27 -5.94 -4.57
CA GLN A 94 -14.92 -5.39 -4.57
C GLN A 94 -14.13 -6.10 -5.67
N ASP A 95 -13.28 -5.38 -6.38
CA ASP A 95 -12.45 -5.95 -7.44
C ASP A 95 -11.42 -6.97 -6.89
N VAL A 96 -10.82 -7.72 -7.81
CA VAL A 96 -9.89 -8.83 -7.51
C VAL A 96 -8.53 -8.39 -6.96
N THR A 97 -8.23 -7.08 -6.90
CA THR A 97 -6.88 -6.59 -6.56
C THR A 97 -6.56 -6.63 -5.06
N HIS A 98 -7.47 -7.19 -4.27
CA HIS A 98 -7.35 -7.26 -2.82
C HIS A 98 -6.83 -8.61 -2.34
N ASP A 99 -5.86 -8.57 -1.44
CA ASP A 99 -5.62 -9.66 -0.52
C ASP A 99 -6.70 -9.69 0.56
N VAL A 100 -7.08 -10.92 0.92
CA VAL A 100 -8.21 -11.18 1.80
C VAL A 100 -7.73 -11.90 3.05
N PHE A 101 -8.08 -11.35 4.19
CA PHE A 101 -7.83 -11.97 5.48
C PHE A 101 -9.13 -12.07 6.25
N VAL A 102 -9.46 -13.28 6.71
CA VAL A 102 -10.69 -13.56 7.47
C VAL A 102 -10.31 -13.79 8.93
N GLY A 103 -10.96 -13.05 9.82
CA GLY A 103 -10.79 -13.20 11.26
C GLY A 103 -11.46 -14.45 11.82
N PRO A 104 -11.22 -14.77 13.09
CA PRO A 104 -11.81 -15.93 13.74
C PRO A 104 -13.33 -15.99 13.57
N GLN A 105 -13.84 -17.19 13.29
CA GLN A 105 -15.27 -17.49 13.12
C GLN A 105 -15.95 -16.73 11.96
N GLY A 106 -15.18 -16.15 11.03
CA GLY A 106 -15.75 -15.42 9.90
C GLY A 106 -16.44 -14.11 10.30
N LYS A 107 -16.15 -13.60 11.51
CA LYS A 107 -16.77 -12.36 12.01
C LYS A 107 -16.15 -11.11 11.39
N TYR A 108 -14.83 -11.13 11.16
CA TYR A 108 -14.06 -10.00 10.67
C TYR A 108 -13.48 -10.31 9.30
N LEU A 109 -13.34 -9.28 8.48
CA LEU A 109 -12.74 -9.37 7.15
C LEU A 109 -11.90 -8.13 6.91
N MET A 110 -10.70 -8.35 6.39
CA MET A 110 -9.80 -7.31 5.93
C MET A 110 -9.59 -7.52 4.43
N LEU A 111 -9.95 -6.51 3.66
CA LEU A 111 -9.63 -6.41 2.24
C LEU A 111 -8.51 -5.39 2.12
N ALA A 112 -7.33 -5.83 1.74
CA ALA A 112 -6.15 -4.99 1.69
C ALA A 112 -5.51 -5.05 0.31
N HIS A 113 -5.10 -3.89 -0.18
CA HIS A 113 -4.27 -3.81 -1.37
C HIS A 113 -2.80 -3.97 -0.93
N ASP A 114 -2.01 -4.69 -1.72
CA ASP A 114 -0.57 -4.90 -1.50
C ASP A 114 0.29 -3.62 -1.56
N GLY A 115 -0.33 -2.45 -1.82
CA GLY A 115 0.31 -1.15 -2.00
C GLY A 115 1.31 -1.08 -3.17
N GLY A 116 1.38 -2.10 -4.02
CA GLY A 116 2.50 -2.34 -4.94
C GLY A 116 2.25 -1.87 -6.36
N SER A 117 1.01 -1.98 -6.83
CA SER A 117 0.73 -1.84 -8.25
C SER A 117 0.27 -0.43 -8.63
N VAL A 118 1.18 0.34 -9.23
CA VAL A 118 0.81 1.55 -10.02
C VAL A 118 -0.10 1.18 -11.20
N TRP A 119 -0.17 -0.11 -11.53
CA TRP A 119 -0.92 -0.66 -12.65
C TRP A 119 -2.39 -0.89 -12.32
N SER A 120 -2.82 -1.10 -11.07
CA SER A 120 -4.23 -1.39 -10.78
C SER A 120 -5.17 -0.19 -10.96
N GLY A 121 -4.63 1.02 -11.18
CA GLY A 121 -5.43 2.25 -11.25
C GLY A 121 -6.14 2.60 -9.93
N HIS A 122 -5.92 1.80 -8.87
CA HIS A 122 -6.52 1.95 -7.55
C HIS A 122 -5.62 2.84 -6.71
N TYR A 123 -5.46 4.07 -7.18
CA TYR A 123 -4.72 5.09 -6.45
C TYR A 123 -5.50 5.40 -5.19
N GLY A 124 -5.01 4.85 -4.08
CA GLY A 124 -5.37 5.31 -2.77
C GLY A 124 -5.92 4.23 -1.88
N HIS A 125 -6.64 3.19 -2.30
CA HIS A 125 -7.15 2.23 -1.32
C HIS A 125 -6.03 1.37 -0.73
N LEU A 126 -5.98 1.26 0.59
CA LEU A 126 -4.98 0.45 1.28
C LEU A 126 -5.61 -0.73 2.02
N VAL A 127 -6.61 -0.46 2.86
CA VAL A 127 -7.29 -1.50 3.63
C VAL A 127 -8.70 -1.07 4.03
N THR A 128 -9.68 -1.98 3.90
CA THR A 128 -11.01 -1.86 4.50
C THR A 128 -11.25 -2.98 5.49
N PHE A 129 -11.85 -2.64 6.63
CA PHE A 129 -12.22 -3.55 7.69
C PHE A 129 -13.74 -3.73 7.74
N TYR A 130 -14.20 -4.96 7.78
CA TYR A 130 -15.61 -5.32 7.97
C TYR A 130 -15.83 -6.13 9.25
N SER A 131 -17.02 -6.00 9.82
CA SER A 131 -17.53 -6.84 10.91
C SER A 131 -18.98 -7.20 10.65
N ASN A 132 -19.26 -8.50 10.51
CA ASN A 132 -20.60 -9.02 10.18
C ASN A 132 -21.23 -8.31 8.95
N GLY A 133 -20.45 -8.11 7.89
CA GLY A 133 -20.90 -7.45 6.65
C GLY A 133 -20.99 -5.92 6.70
N ASN A 134 -20.73 -5.30 7.84
CA ASN A 134 -20.71 -3.84 7.95
C ASN A 134 -19.29 -3.32 7.89
N GLU A 135 -19.06 -2.30 7.05
CA GLU A 135 -17.78 -1.59 7.02
C GLU A 135 -17.58 -0.85 8.34
N MET A 136 -16.42 -1.05 8.97
CA MET A 136 -16.02 -0.37 10.20
C MET A 136 -15.12 0.83 9.91
N ALA A 137 -14.16 0.62 9.00
CA ALA A 137 -13.18 1.64 8.62
C ALA A 137 -12.59 1.30 7.24
N SER A 138 -12.29 2.34 6.47
CA SER A 138 -11.56 2.24 5.21
C SER A 138 -10.44 3.28 5.21
N TYR A 139 -9.25 2.84 4.82
CA TYR A 139 -8.04 3.66 4.79
C TYR A 139 -7.47 3.71 3.40
N SER A 140 -6.94 4.88 3.10
CA SER A 140 -6.23 5.17 1.87
C SER A 140 -4.81 5.65 2.11
N ASP A 141 -3.93 5.51 1.12
CA ASP A 141 -2.54 6.00 1.17
C ASP A 141 -2.50 7.48 1.60
N VAL A 142 -3.38 8.30 1.03
CA VAL A 142 -3.45 9.75 1.32
C VAL A 142 -4.02 10.08 2.69
N THR A 143 -4.76 9.17 3.31
CA THR A 143 -5.29 9.36 4.67
C THR A 143 -4.36 8.80 5.73
N LEU A 144 -3.55 7.81 5.38
CA LEU A 144 -2.66 7.12 6.32
C LEU A 144 -1.24 7.69 6.32
N PHE A 145 -0.74 8.12 5.16
CA PHE A 145 0.61 8.61 4.97
C PHE A 145 0.64 10.12 4.72
N SER A 146 1.56 10.79 5.40
CA SER A 146 1.90 12.19 5.17
C SER A 146 2.57 12.39 3.81
N LEU A 147 2.49 13.60 3.27
CA LEU A 147 3.17 13.97 2.02
C LEU A 147 4.68 13.69 2.06
N LEU A 148 5.31 13.87 3.22
CA LEU A 148 6.73 13.57 3.42
C LEU A 148 7.01 12.06 3.30
N GLU A 149 6.12 11.21 3.82
CA GLU A 149 6.25 9.75 3.70
C GLU A 149 6.07 9.31 2.25
N LEU A 150 5.12 9.89 1.53
CA LEU A 150 4.90 9.60 0.12
C LEU A 150 6.08 10.04 -0.76
N ALA A 151 6.84 11.05 -0.33
CA ALA A 151 8.03 11.55 -1.03
C ALA A 151 9.30 10.72 -0.78
N LEU A 152 9.29 9.77 0.16
CA LEU A 152 10.45 8.93 0.42
C LEU A 152 10.71 7.92 -0.71
N PRO A 153 11.98 7.54 -0.95
CA PRO A 153 12.30 6.47 -1.88
C PRO A 153 11.56 5.17 -1.51
N ARG A 154 11.01 4.48 -2.52
CA ARG A 154 10.40 3.17 -2.34
C ARG A 154 11.50 2.15 -1.98
N VAL A 155 11.25 1.37 -0.95
CA VAL A 155 12.03 0.20 -0.56
C VAL A 155 11.47 -0.99 -1.32
N ALA A 156 12.29 -1.65 -2.14
CA ALA A 156 11.89 -2.87 -2.80
C ALA A 156 11.54 -3.94 -1.74
N ARG A 157 10.28 -4.38 -1.73
CA ARG A 157 9.79 -5.50 -0.94
C ARG A 157 9.03 -6.46 -1.84
N SER A 158 9.01 -7.72 -1.46
CA SER A 158 8.07 -8.67 -2.08
C SER A 158 6.65 -8.25 -1.74
N GLU A 159 5.76 -8.26 -2.72
CA GLU A 159 4.33 -7.93 -2.57
C GLU A 159 3.68 -8.75 -1.44
N ASN A 160 4.12 -10.02 -1.29
CA ASN A 160 3.62 -10.94 -0.26
C ASN A 160 4.01 -10.58 1.18
N ASP A 161 5.03 -9.73 1.38
CA ASP A 161 5.51 -9.38 2.73
C ASP A 161 4.89 -8.09 3.27
N ASN A 162 3.98 -7.47 2.51
CA ASN A 162 3.44 -6.15 2.85
C ASN A 162 2.24 -6.21 3.79
N LEU A 163 1.64 -7.37 3.99
CA LEU A 163 0.42 -7.54 4.76
C LEU A 163 0.57 -8.69 5.76
N ALA A 164 0.17 -8.48 7.01
CA ALA A 164 0.24 -9.53 8.02
C ALA A 164 -0.94 -9.44 9.00
N PHE A 165 -1.69 -10.53 9.13
CA PHE A 165 -2.75 -10.68 10.10
C PHE A 165 -2.31 -11.58 11.27
N ASP A 166 -2.40 -11.08 12.50
CA ASP A 166 -2.23 -11.86 13.73
C ASP A 166 -3.60 -12.13 14.37
N PRO A 167 -4.16 -13.34 14.21
CA PRO A 167 -5.48 -13.68 14.74
C PRO A 167 -5.52 -13.83 16.26
N GLN A 168 -4.38 -14.01 16.93
CA GLN A 168 -4.33 -14.10 18.39
C GLN A 168 -4.40 -12.73 19.03
N LYS A 169 -3.73 -11.74 18.43
CA LYS A 169 -3.75 -10.35 18.89
C LYS A 169 -4.88 -9.53 18.28
N MET A 170 -5.57 -10.07 17.27
CA MET A 170 -6.53 -9.33 16.46
C MET A 170 -5.95 -8.04 15.88
N THR A 171 -4.72 -8.13 15.37
CA THR A 171 -4.02 -7.00 14.75
C THR A 171 -3.72 -7.26 13.29
N PHE A 172 -3.91 -6.24 12.46
CA PHE A 172 -3.53 -6.27 11.05
C PHE A 172 -2.39 -5.29 10.83
N THR A 173 -1.31 -5.73 10.20
CA THR A 173 -0.15 -4.88 9.88
C THR A 173 -0.08 -4.67 8.38
N VAL A 174 0.00 -3.39 7.98
CA VAL A 174 0.31 -2.99 6.61
C VAL A 174 1.70 -2.35 6.59
N PHE A 175 2.51 -2.75 5.62
CA PHE A 175 3.79 -2.16 5.34
C PHE A 175 3.70 -1.34 4.05
N GLY A 176 3.89 -0.04 4.17
CA GLY A 176 3.97 0.86 3.04
C GLY A 176 5.29 0.69 2.28
N ALA A 177 5.28 1.04 0.99
CA ALA A 177 6.43 0.93 0.10
C ALA A 177 7.68 1.67 0.61
N GLN A 178 7.52 2.69 1.45
CA GLN A 178 8.62 3.52 1.96
C GLN A 178 9.18 3.03 3.31
N GLY A 179 8.82 1.81 3.73
CA GLY A 179 9.23 1.27 5.03
C GLY A 179 8.37 1.77 6.21
N VAL A 180 7.25 2.43 5.91
CA VAL A 180 6.23 2.76 6.90
C VAL A 180 5.55 1.48 7.36
N ARG A 181 5.25 1.37 8.66
CA ARG A 181 4.50 0.25 9.22
C ARG A 181 3.31 0.79 10.00
N VAL A 182 2.12 0.34 9.64
CA VAL A 182 0.88 0.68 10.35
C VAL A 182 0.26 -0.59 10.90
N VAL A 183 -0.10 -0.57 12.18
CA VAL A 183 -0.77 -1.67 12.87
C VAL A 183 -2.15 -1.21 13.27
N PHE A 184 -3.15 -1.97 12.84
CA PHE A 184 -4.57 -1.74 13.06
C PHE A 184 -5.11 -2.74 14.07
N ASP A 185 -6.08 -2.31 14.87
CA ASP A 185 -6.98 -3.18 15.62
C ASP A 185 -8.05 -3.71 14.67
N VAL A 186 -8.11 -5.03 14.47
CA VAL A 186 -9.10 -5.64 13.57
C VAL A 186 -10.52 -5.51 14.11
N THR A 187 -10.70 -5.35 15.42
CA THR A 187 -12.03 -5.36 16.04
C THR A 187 -12.83 -4.08 15.81
N ASN A 188 -12.13 -2.96 15.57
CA ASN A 188 -12.72 -1.64 15.38
C ASN A 188 -12.12 -0.87 14.19
N GLY A 189 -11.12 -1.43 13.52
CA GLY A 189 -10.43 -0.84 12.38
C GLY A 189 -9.43 0.27 12.73
N GLN A 190 -9.26 0.66 13.99
CA GLN A 190 -8.45 1.83 14.36
C GLN A 190 -6.94 1.56 14.26
N VAL A 191 -6.18 2.60 13.93
CA VAL A 191 -4.72 2.58 13.98
C VAL A 191 -4.25 2.55 15.43
N ILE A 192 -3.60 1.46 15.84
CA ILE A 192 -2.97 1.33 17.18
C ILE A 192 -1.54 1.88 17.14
N ARG A 193 -0.82 1.65 16.04
CA ARG A 193 0.60 2.02 15.93
C ARG A 193 0.95 2.45 14.52
N HIS A 194 1.62 3.60 14.41
CA HIS A 194 2.20 4.10 13.17
C HIS A 194 3.71 4.30 13.36
N VAL A 195 4.53 3.61 12.55
CA VAL A 195 5.99 3.72 12.58
C VAL A 195 6.46 4.25 11.23
N SER A 196 7.00 5.47 11.26
CA SER A 196 7.50 6.18 10.09
C SER A 196 9.03 6.25 10.09
N PRO A 197 9.70 6.07 8.95
CA PRO A 197 11.13 6.32 8.83
C PRO A 197 11.47 7.81 8.59
N VAL A 198 10.47 8.68 8.38
CA VAL A 198 10.72 10.12 8.14
C VAL A 198 11.61 10.77 9.19
N PRO A 199 11.42 10.57 10.51
CA PRO A 199 12.31 11.17 11.51
C PRO A 199 13.76 10.74 11.35
N MET A 200 14.00 9.50 10.90
CA MET A 200 15.35 9.00 10.62
C MET A 200 15.96 9.72 9.42
N TYR A 201 15.23 9.84 8.31
CA TYR A 201 15.69 10.56 7.12
C TYR A 201 15.95 12.04 7.41
N LEU A 202 15.06 12.71 8.15
CA LEU A 202 15.24 14.10 8.57
C LEU A 202 16.48 14.26 9.46
N SER A 203 16.71 13.34 10.39
CA SER A 203 17.90 13.36 11.25
C SER A 203 19.19 13.22 10.43
N VAL A 204 19.23 12.31 9.46
CA VAL A 204 20.38 12.14 8.55
C VAL A 204 20.60 13.40 7.72
N MET A 205 19.53 14.02 7.20
CA MET A 205 19.64 15.25 6.41
C MET A 205 20.16 16.43 7.23
N ILE A 206 19.69 16.59 8.47
CA ILE A 206 20.17 17.63 9.39
C ILE A 206 21.66 17.42 9.71
N LEU A 207 22.08 16.19 10.00
CA LEU A 207 23.48 15.87 10.28
C LEU A 207 24.39 16.14 9.07
N LEU A 208 23.94 15.80 7.87
CA LEU A 208 24.66 16.11 6.63
C LEU A 208 24.79 17.61 6.43
N LEU A 209 23.73 18.39 6.65
CA LEU A 209 23.78 19.84 6.55
C LEU A 209 24.75 20.47 7.57
N ILE A 210 24.68 20.04 8.84
CA ILE A 210 25.60 20.50 9.89
C ILE A 210 27.05 20.19 9.51
N SER A 211 27.32 19.00 8.97
CA SER A 211 28.66 18.61 8.53
C SER A 211 29.19 19.51 7.41
N GLN A 212 28.35 19.87 6.43
CA GLN A 212 28.73 20.75 5.33
C GLN A 212 29.04 22.16 5.82
N VAL A 213 28.24 22.68 6.75
CA VAL A 213 28.48 23.99 7.39
C VAL A 213 29.79 23.99 8.17
N ALA A 214 30.05 22.94 8.96
CA ALA A 214 31.28 22.82 9.74
C ALA A 214 32.52 22.73 8.84
N VAL A 215 32.46 21.95 7.75
CA VAL A 215 33.54 21.85 6.76
C VAL A 215 33.76 23.19 6.06
N GLY A 216 32.69 23.84 5.61
CA GLY A 216 32.77 25.16 4.98
C GLY A 216 33.38 26.21 5.91
N TRP A 217 32.95 26.26 7.17
CA TRP A 217 33.53 27.12 8.19
C TRP A 217 35.02 26.84 8.41
N PHE A 218 35.40 25.57 8.56
CA PHE A 218 36.79 25.17 8.74
C PHE A 218 37.69 25.60 7.57
N LEU A 219 37.20 25.43 6.33
CA LEU A 219 37.93 25.85 5.13
C LEU A 219 38.07 27.38 5.07
N LEU A 220 37.03 28.14 5.42
CA LEU A 220 37.10 29.60 5.49
C LEU A 220 38.07 30.09 6.57
N CYS A 221 38.08 29.46 7.74
CA CYS A 221 39.05 29.75 8.80
C CYS A 221 40.49 29.50 8.35
N ARG A 222 40.73 28.44 7.57
CA ARG A 222 42.07 28.11 7.05
C ARG A 222 42.58 29.08 5.99
N GLN A 223 41.69 29.74 5.25
CA GLN A 223 42.04 30.68 4.19
C GLN A 223 42.34 32.10 4.70
N ARG A 224 42.09 32.41 6.00
CA ARG A 224 42.43 33.72 6.56
C ARG A 224 43.95 33.90 6.45
N PRO A 225 44.44 34.84 5.61
CA PRO A 225 45.86 35.09 5.49
C PRO A 225 46.41 35.48 6.86
N THR A 226 47.60 35.01 7.20
CA THR A 226 48.39 35.63 8.27
C THR A 226 48.70 37.06 7.82
N LEU A 227 47.78 37.99 8.11
CA LEU A 227 48.01 39.42 7.98
C LEU A 227 49.22 39.70 8.86
N GLY A 228 50.35 39.89 8.19
CA GLY A 228 51.64 40.07 8.81
C GLY A 228 51.55 41.21 9.82
N SER A 229 52.00 40.91 11.02
CA SER A 229 52.54 41.88 11.95
C SER A 229 53.63 42.69 11.25
N SER A 230 53.29 43.88 10.78
CA SER A 230 54.24 44.94 10.42
C SER A 230 54.22 46.01 11.51
#